data_AF-A0A967C6E2-F1
#
_entry.id   AF-A0A967C6E2-F1
#
_cell.length_a   1.000
_cell.length_b   1.000
_cell.length_c   1.000
_cell.angle_alpha   90.00
_cell.angle_beta   90.00
_cell.angle_gamma   90.00
#
_symmetry.space_group_name_H-M   'P 1'
#
loop_
_entity.id
_entity.type
_entity.pdbx_description
1 polymer ?
#
loop_
_entity_poly.entity_id
_entity_poly.type
_entity_poly.pdbx_seq_one_letter_code
_entity_poly.pdbx_strand_id
1 'polypeptide(L)'
;QPLTAAEACGFLGCMVVETGEPELENLDVVEAGSGAGRGAMQYTGVRRTAYDRAREQAIAGGIAPNSNSWQEQYFAEEYAGLHDPPQGSLIAWTRVFEERPASMDPAAAAAYWTGSAAAAEGYFRPGTPHTERRQAEADRIWGLVQSGALQLPPSGA
;
A
#
# COMPACT_ATOMS: atom_id res chain seq x y z
N GLN A 1 -7.02 -4.76 -14.88
CA GLN A 1 -7.16 -6.20 -14.52
C GLN A 1 -6.98 -6.33 -13.01
N PRO A 2 -7.66 -7.25 -12.30
CA PRO A 2 -7.42 -7.51 -10.88
C PRO A 2 -6.00 -8.02 -10.63
N LEU A 3 -5.45 -7.78 -9.43
CA LEU A 3 -4.18 -8.40 -9.01
C LEU A 3 -4.37 -9.92 -8.87
N THR A 4 -3.34 -10.68 -9.25
CA THR A 4 -3.29 -12.09 -8.86
C THR A 4 -3.01 -12.22 -7.36
N ALA A 5 -3.26 -13.40 -6.79
CA ALA A 5 -2.95 -13.68 -5.39
C ALA A 5 -1.45 -13.45 -5.06
N ALA A 6 -0.55 -13.85 -5.97
CA ALA A 6 0.88 -13.64 -5.80
C ALA A 6 1.25 -12.15 -5.86
N GLU A 7 0.68 -11.41 -6.82
CA GLU A 7 0.88 -9.95 -6.94
C GLU A 7 0.38 -9.20 -5.70
N ALA A 8 -0.76 -9.60 -5.16
CA ALA A 8 -1.33 -9.07 -3.92
C ALA A 8 -0.42 -9.38 -2.70
N CYS A 9 0.15 -10.59 -2.61
CA CYS A 9 1.12 -10.91 -1.55
C CYS A 9 2.37 -10.03 -1.64
N GLY A 10 2.85 -9.74 -2.85
CA GLY A 10 3.93 -8.78 -3.08
C GLY A 10 3.60 -7.38 -2.54
N PHE A 11 2.36 -6.92 -2.74
CA PHE A 11 1.90 -5.62 -2.28
C PHE A 11 1.75 -5.58 -0.75
N LEU A 12 1.10 -6.59 -0.16
CA LEU A 12 0.93 -6.74 1.28
C LEU A 12 2.28 -6.83 2.01
N GLY A 13 3.27 -7.52 1.44
CA GLY A 13 4.62 -7.58 2.00
C GLY A 13 5.28 -6.21 2.10
N CYS A 14 4.99 -5.32 1.14
CA CYS A 14 5.44 -3.93 1.23
C CYS A 14 4.71 -3.17 2.35
N MET A 15 3.39 -3.33 2.48
CA MET A 15 2.59 -2.71 3.55
C MET A 15 3.07 -3.12 4.95
N VAL A 16 3.36 -4.40 5.15
CA VAL A 16 3.91 -4.90 6.43
C VAL A 16 5.25 -4.23 6.74
N VAL A 17 6.12 -4.05 5.74
CA VAL A 17 7.41 -3.35 5.95
C VAL A 17 7.21 -1.87 6.24
N GLU A 18 6.28 -1.20 5.55
CA GLU A 18 5.96 0.21 5.78
C GLU A 18 5.41 0.48 7.18
N THR A 19 4.58 -0.42 7.69
CA THR A 19 3.83 -0.22 8.93
C THR A 19 4.53 -0.84 10.13
N GLY A 20 5.33 -1.89 9.90
CA GLY A 20 5.86 -2.73 10.96
C GLY A 20 4.80 -3.63 11.60
N GLU A 21 3.60 -3.75 11.01
CA GLU A 21 2.45 -4.48 11.56
C GLU A 21 2.13 -5.72 10.70
N PRO A 22 2.62 -6.92 11.06
CA PRO A 22 2.47 -8.13 10.25
C PRO A 22 1.02 -8.59 10.05
N GLU A 23 0.15 -8.27 11.01
CA GLU A 23 -1.27 -8.63 10.99
C GLU A 23 -2.14 -7.55 10.33
N LEU A 24 -1.56 -6.39 9.99
CA LEU A 24 -2.21 -5.26 9.35
C LEU A 24 -3.48 -4.75 10.09
N GLU A 25 -3.46 -4.77 11.43
CA GLU A 25 -4.61 -4.38 12.27
C GLU A 25 -4.56 -2.92 12.77
N ASN A 26 -3.37 -2.31 12.84
CA ASN A 26 -3.14 -0.97 13.37
C ASN A 26 -2.38 -0.09 12.38
N LEU A 27 -3.09 0.45 11.39
CA LEU A 27 -2.45 0.90 10.16
C LEU A 27 -2.29 2.42 9.99
N ASP A 28 -2.84 3.26 10.87
CA ASP A 28 -2.60 4.71 10.91
C ASP A 28 -1.25 5.04 11.60
N VAL A 29 -0.21 4.30 11.23
CA VAL A 29 1.17 4.46 11.73
C VAL A 29 1.72 5.80 11.25
N VAL A 30 2.58 6.44 12.04
CA VAL A 30 3.27 7.68 11.66
C VAL A 30 4.77 7.47 11.82
N GLU A 31 5.53 7.69 10.76
CA GLU A 31 6.99 7.71 10.88
C GLU A 31 7.46 8.91 11.72
N ALA A 32 8.63 8.81 12.37
CA ALA A 32 9.14 9.90 13.19
C ALA A 32 9.71 11.04 12.31
N GLY A 33 9.32 12.29 12.59
CA GLY A 33 9.92 13.51 12.00
C GLY A 33 8.96 14.38 11.17
N SER A 34 9.44 15.56 10.76
CA SER A 34 8.68 16.48 9.89
C SER A 34 8.70 15.98 8.43
N GLY A 35 7.52 15.74 7.84
CA GLY A 35 7.40 15.17 6.49
C GLY A 35 7.33 13.64 6.45
N ALA A 36 7.24 13.01 7.62
CA ALA A 36 7.07 11.57 7.78
C ALA A 36 5.84 11.01 7.05
N GLY A 37 5.93 9.74 6.64
CA GLY A 37 4.78 9.01 6.14
C GLY A 37 3.70 8.79 7.22
N ARG A 38 2.48 8.51 6.78
CA ARG A 38 1.42 7.96 7.64
C ARG A 38 0.55 6.97 6.90
N GLY A 39 -0.11 6.09 7.64
CA GLY A 39 -1.09 5.16 7.08
C GLY A 39 -0.43 3.92 6.51
N ALA A 40 -1.27 3.02 6.00
CA ALA A 40 -0.84 1.70 5.55
C ALA A 40 0.17 1.76 4.38
N MET A 41 0.11 2.84 3.60
CA MET A 41 0.96 3.08 2.42
C MET A 41 2.04 4.13 2.66
N GLN A 42 2.23 4.60 3.91
CA GLN A 42 3.15 5.68 4.29
C GLN A 42 3.01 6.91 3.37
N TYR A 43 1.80 7.46 3.30
CA TYR A 43 1.48 8.64 2.51
C TYR A 43 2.38 9.82 2.91
N THR A 44 3.17 10.33 1.97
CA THR A 44 4.13 11.44 2.16
C THR A 44 3.85 12.59 1.19
N GLY A 45 4.45 13.75 1.45
CA GLY A 45 4.37 14.92 0.55
C GLY A 45 2.94 15.35 0.28
N VAL A 46 2.59 15.53 -1.01
CA VAL A 46 1.24 15.95 -1.42
C VAL A 46 0.14 14.94 -1.07
N ARG A 47 0.48 13.65 -1.01
CA ARG A 47 -0.47 12.58 -0.64
C ARG A 47 -0.84 12.66 0.84
N ARG A 48 0.11 13.07 1.68
CA ARG A 48 -0.06 13.18 3.13
C ARG A 48 -1.18 14.15 3.51
N THR A 49 -1.22 15.33 2.87
CA THR A 49 -2.25 16.34 3.14
C THR A 49 -3.65 15.83 2.82
N ALA A 50 -3.81 15.14 1.69
CA ALA A 50 -5.10 14.56 1.30
C ALA A 50 -5.53 13.46 2.27
N TYR A 51 -4.58 12.60 2.67
CA TYR A 51 -4.80 11.53 3.62
C TYR A 51 -5.21 12.05 5.01
N ASP A 52 -4.48 13.04 5.55
CA ASP A 52 -4.79 13.60 6.87
C ASP A 52 -6.19 14.23 6.89
N ARG A 53 -6.60 14.91 5.81
CA ARG A 53 -7.96 15.45 5.67
C ARG A 53 -9.03 14.36 5.66
N ALA A 54 -8.84 13.29 4.88
CA ALA A 54 -9.80 12.18 4.82
C ALA A 54 -9.90 11.45 6.17
N ARG A 55 -8.76 11.28 6.84
CA ARG A 55 -8.65 10.71 8.19
C ARG A 55 -9.40 11.56 9.22
N GLU A 56 -9.22 12.88 9.22
CA GLU A 56 -9.94 13.79 10.12
C GLU A 56 -11.45 13.70 9.93
N GLN A 57 -11.92 13.61 8.68
CA GLN A 57 -13.33 13.41 8.36
C GLN A 57 -13.85 12.06 8.85
N ALA A 58 -13.06 10.99 8.66
CA ALA A 58 -13.40 9.66 9.16
C ALA A 58 -13.57 9.66 10.68
N ILE A 59 -12.63 10.27 11.42
CA ILE A 59 -12.71 10.41 12.89
C ILE A 59 -13.95 11.21 13.29
N ALA A 60 -14.23 12.33 12.62
CA ALA A 60 -15.41 13.14 12.88
C ALA A 60 -16.72 12.36 12.62
N GLY A 61 -16.70 11.41 11.68
CA GLY A 61 -17.80 10.50 11.37
C GLY A 61 -17.86 9.24 12.24
N GLY A 62 -16.96 9.07 13.22
CA GLY A 62 -16.90 7.88 14.07
C GLY A 62 -16.34 6.62 13.39
N ILE A 63 -15.64 6.78 12.26
CA ILE A 63 -14.97 5.70 11.53
C ILE A 63 -13.51 5.64 12.01
N ALA A 64 -13.00 4.44 12.30
CA ALA A 64 -11.64 4.23 12.77
C ALA A 64 -10.65 4.18 11.58
N PRO A 65 -9.77 5.19 11.38
CA PRO A 65 -8.83 5.17 10.26
C PRO A 65 -7.72 4.13 10.44
N ASN A 66 -7.56 3.60 11.66
CA ASN A 66 -6.60 2.55 11.95
C ASN A 66 -6.96 1.20 11.32
N SER A 67 -8.23 1.01 10.92
CA SER A 67 -8.69 -0.29 10.42
C SER A 67 -8.18 -0.55 9.01
N ASN A 68 -7.86 -1.82 8.75
CA ASN A 68 -7.51 -2.30 7.41
C ASN A 68 -8.55 -1.89 6.35
N SER A 69 -9.83 -2.11 6.66
CA SER A 69 -10.93 -1.75 5.76
C SER A 69 -10.95 -0.28 5.33
N TRP A 70 -10.65 0.65 6.25
CA TRP A 70 -10.63 2.07 5.92
C TRP A 70 -9.39 2.43 5.09
N GLN A 71 -8.24 1.83 5.38
CA GLN A 71 -7.01 2.06 4.64
C GLN A 71 -7.11 1.57 3.19
N GLU A 72 -7.63 0.36 2.98
CA GLU A 72 -7.85 -0.19 1.65
C GLU A 72 -8.88 0.64 0.86
N GLN A 73 -9.94 1.09 1.52
CA GLN A 73 -10.93 1.99 0.91
C GLN A 73 -10.27 3.31 0.49
N TYR A 74 -9.50 3.95 1.38
CA TYR A 74 -8.79 5.19 1.05
C TYR A 74 -7.80 4.98 -0.11
N PHE A 75 -7.07 3.87 -0.13
CA PHE A 75 -6.17 3.50 -1.23
C PHE A 75 -6.93 3.39 -2.57
N ALA A 76 -8.08 2.72 -2.58
CA ALA A 76 -8.92 2.61 -3.78
C ALA A 76 -9.44 3.98 -4.26
N GLU A 77 -9.80 4.86 -3.32
CA GLU A 77 -10.21 6.24 -3.63
C GLU A 77 -9.06 7.10 -4.17
N GLU A 78 -7.84 6.93 -3.65
CA GLU A 78 -6.63 7.56 -4.20
C GLU A 78 -6.40 7.09 -5.64
N TYR A 79 -6.50 5.79 -5.89
CA TYR A 79 -6.40 5.21 -7.23
C TYR A 79 -7.48 5.78 -8.18
N ALA A 80 -8.70 5.98 -7.70
CA ALA A 80 -9.79 6.58 -8.47
C ALA A 80 -9.66 8.11 -8.66
N GLY A 81 -8.65 8.76 -8.05
CA GLY A 81 -8.42 10.21 -8.15
C GLY A 81 -9.37 11.05 -7.29
N LEU A 82 -10.11 10.45 -6.34
CA LEU A 82 -11.06 11.18 -5.49
C LEU A 82 -10.37 12.14 -4.51
N HIS A 83 -9.08 11.92 -4.26
CA HIS A 83 -8.25 12.70 -3.34
C HIS A 83 -7.30 13.68 -4.06
N ASP A 84 -7.43 13.83 -5.37
CA ASP A 84 -6.58 14.71 -6.17
C ASP A 84 -6.70 16.18 -5.74
N PRO A 85 -5.59 16.87 -5.44
CA PRO A 85 -5.63 18.30 -5.16
C PRO A 85 -5.90 19.12 -6.43
N PRO A 86 -6.47 20.34 -6.30
CA PRO A 86 -6.79 21.20 -7.44
C PRO A 86 -5.59 21.54 -8.37
N GLN A 87 -4.37 21.49 -7.83
CA GLN A 87 -3.13 21.82 -8.53
C GLN A 87 -2.31 20.60 -9.00
N GLY A 88 -2.87 19.39 -8.97
CA GLY A 88 -2.20 18.22 -9.53
C GLY A 88 -2.89 16.91 -9.21
N SER A 89 -2.67 15.87 -10.02
CA SER A 89 -3.25 14.56 -9.80
C SER A 89 -2.28 13.64 -9.05
N LEU A 90 -2.78 12.89 -8.06
CA LEU A 90 -2.04 11.83 -7.36
C LEU A 90 -1.89 10.58 -8.24
N ILE A 91 -2.53 10.53 -9.42
CA ILE A 91 -2.51 9.40 -10.35
C ILE A 91 -1.11 8.94 -10.75
N ALA A 92 -0.11 9.82 -10.70
CA ALA A 92 1.27 9.46 -11.04
C ALA A 92 1.86 8.42 -10.07
N TRP A 93 1.30 8.25 -8.87
CA TRP A 93 1.69 7.20 -7.92
C TRP A 93 0.98 5.89 -8.24
N THR A 94 -0.29 5.96 -8.62
CA THR A 94 -1.15 4.79 -8.85
C THR A 94 -1.06 4.25 -10.28
N ARG A 95 -0.46 4.98 -11.21
CA ARG A 95 -0.22 4.54 -12.59
C ARG A 95 0.54 3.22 -12.71
N VAL A 96 1.40 2.90 -11.75
CA VAL A 96 2.12 1.61 -11.71
C VAL A 96 1.19 0.40 -11.66
N PHE A 97 -0.05 0.56 -11.16
CA PHE A 97 -1.02 -0.53 -11.19
C PHE A 97 -1.54 -0.81 -12.61
N GLU A 98 -1.54 0.19 -13.50
CA GLU A 98 -1.96 0.05 -14.89
C GLU A 98 -0.87 -0.55 -15.79
N GLU A 99 0.39 -0.27 -15.47
CA GLU A 99 1.55 -0.63 -16.30
C GLU A 99 2.26 -1.90 -15.82
N ARG A 100 1.73 -2.57 -14.79
CA ARG A 100 2.38 -3.74 -14.20
C ARG A 100 2.53 -4.88 -15.21
N PRO A 101 3.65 -5.63 -15.15
CA PRO A 101 3.76 -6.92 -15.82
C PRO A 101 2.71 -7.90 -15.28
N ALA A 102 2.18 -8.76 -16.15
CA ALA A 102 1.28 -9.83 -15.72
C ALA A 102 2.07 -11.02 -15.13
N SER A 103 1.47 -11.71 -14.17
CA SER A 103 1.94 -13.02 -13.67
C SER A 103 3.29 -12.97 -12.96
N MET A 104 3.51 -11.92 -12.17
CA MET A 104 4.67 -11.85 -11.28
C MET A 104 4.53 -12.84 -10.12
N ASP A 105 5.64 -13.44 -9.71
CA ASP A 105 5.73 -14.11 -8.41
C ASP A 105 5.73 -13.07 -7.26
N PRO A 106 5.56 -13.48 -5.99
CA PRO A 106 5.42 -12.55 -4.87
C PRO A 106 6.65 -11.63 -4.70
N ALA A 107 7.86 -12.17 -4.80
CA ALA A 107 9.09 -11.39 -4.66
C ALA A 107 9.29 -10.40 -5.81
N ALA A 108 9.00 -10.78 -7.06
CA ALA A 108 9.06 -9.88 -8.20
C ALA A 108 8.01 -8.77 -8.09
N ALA A 109 6.80 -9.11 -7.64
CA ALA A 109 5.74 -8.15 -7.38
C ALA A 109 6.15 -7.16 -6.27
N ALA A 110 6.70 -7.64 -5.15
CA ALA A 110 7.18 -6.78 -4.07
C ALA A 110 8.26 -5.80 -4.56
N ALA A 111 9.22 -6.26 -5.36
CA ALA A 111 10.23 -5.38 -5.95
C ALA A 111 9.62 -4.32 -6.87
N TYR A 112 8.64 -4.70 -7.70
CA TYR A 112 7.92 -3.79 -8.60
C TYR A 112 7.15 -2.72 -7.83
N TRP A 113 6.41 -3.10 -6.78
CA TRP A 113 5.67 -2.15 -5.95
C TRP A 113 6.57 -1.22 -5.16
N THR A 114 7.73 -1.72 -4.71
CA THR A 114 8.71 -0.96 -3.95
C THR A 114 9.29 0.18 -4.79
N GLY A 115 9.93 -0.15 -5.92
CA GLY A 115 10.68 0.80 -6.74
C GLY A 115 11.65 1.67 -5.93
N SER A 116 11.71 2.97 -6.22
CA SER A 116 12.52 3.92 -5.42
C SER A 116 12.11 5.37 -5.67
N ALA A 117 12.32 6.23 -4.66
CA ALA A 117 12.17 7.68 -4.81
C ALA A 117 13.12 8.25 -5.88
N ALA A 118 14.36 7.74 -5.96
CA ALA A 118 15.38 8.24 -6.87
C ALA A 118 15.03 8.03 -8.35
N ALA A 119 14.38 6.90 -8.68
CA ALA A 119 13.94 6.59 -10.03
C ALA A 119 12.49 7.04 -10.32
N ALA A 120 11.77 7.52 -9.31
CA ALA A 120 10.33 7.79 -9.37
C ALA A 120 9.50 6.56 -9.81
N GLU A 121 9.95 5.36 -9.43
CA GLU A 121 9.37 4.06 -9.81
C GLU A 121 8.69 3.37 -8.62
N GLY A 122 7.72 2.51 -8.90
CA GLY A 122 6.93 1.79 -7.89
C GLY A 122 5.81 2.66 -7.30
N TYR A 123 5.05 2.09 -6.37
CA TYR A 123 3.99 2.80 -5.64
C TYR A 123 4.53 3.38 -4.33
N PHE A 124 5.27 2.58 -3.57
CA PHE A 124 5.79 2.97 -2.25
C PHE A 124 6.91 4.00 -2.35
N ARG A 125 7.80 3.89 -3.36
CA ARG A 125 8.85 4.87 -3.67
C ARG A 125 9.65 5.32 -2.43
N PRO A 126 10.16 4.41 -1.60
CA PRO A 126 10.90 4.81 -0.41
C PRO A 126 12.26 5.42 -0.79
N GLY A 127 12.85 6.19 0.13
CA GLY A 127 14.22 6.68 -0.03
C GLY A 127 15.25 5.53 0.03
N THR A 128 15.03 4.57 0.93
CA THR A 128 15.79 3.30 0.96
C THR A 128 14.84 2.15 0.64
N PRO A 129 15.02 1.43 -0.49
CA PRO A 129 14.09 0.38 -0.93
C PRO A 129 13.85 -0.76 0.06
N HIS A 130 14.90 -1.19 0.78
CA HIS A 130 14.85 -2.41 1.60
C HIS A 130 14.26 -3.62 0.83
N THR A 131 14.60 -3.75 -0.46
CA THR A 131 13.98 -4.69 -1.39
C THR A 131 14.01 -6.13 -0.88
N GLU A 132 15.14 -6.60 -0.37
CA GLU A 132 15.27 -7.97 0.17
C GLU A 132 14.30 -8.25 1.31
N ARG A 133 14.11 -7.27 2.22
CA ARG A 133 13.17 -7.40 3.34
C ARG A 133 11.73 -7.51 2.85
N ARG A 134 11.36 -6.69 1.85
CA ARG A 134 10.00 -6.70 1.27
C ARG A 134 9.73 -7.96 0.47
N GLN A 135 10.72 -8.47 -0.25
CA GLN A 135 10.64 -9.73 -0.98
C GLN A 135 10.48 -10.91 -0.02
N ALA A 136 11.30 -10.98 1.03
CA ALA A 136 11.17 -12.01 2.05
C ALA A 136 9.79 -12.01 2.73
N GLU A 137 9.24 -10.82 2.99
CA GLU A 137 7.92 -10.68 3.58
C GLU A 137 6.79 -11.11 2.61
N ALA A 138 6.92 -10.78 1.32
CA ALA A 138 5.99 -11.25 0.30
C ALA A 138 6.00 -12.78 0.16
N ASP A 139 7.17 -13.41 0.18
CA ASP A 139 7.31 -14.86 0.14
C ASP A 139 6.74 -15.52 1.41
N ARG A 140 6.93 -14.88 2.58
CA ARG A 140 6.32 -15.34 3.85
C ARG A 140 4.80 -15.37 3.76
N ILE A 141 4.19 -14.27 3.33
CA ILE A 141 2.72 -14.16 3.18
C ILE A 141 2.22 -15.17 2.15
N TRP A 142 2.92 -15.31 1.02
CA TRP A 142 2.57 -16.30 0.01
C TRP A 142 2.60 -17.73 0.56
N GLY A 143 3.59 -18.08 1.38
CA GLY A 143 3.65 -19.36 2.08
C GLY A 143 2.44 -19.61 2.99
N LEU A 144 1.90 -18.58 3.65
CA LEU A 144 0.66 -18.69 4.42
C LEU A 144 -0.55 -18.98 3.53
N VAL A 145 -0.62 -18.37 2.35
CA VAL A 145 -1.67 -18.65 1.37
C VAL A 145 -1.56 -20.09 0.86
N GLN A 146 -0.36 -20.53 0.46
CA GLN A 146 -0.14 -21.87 -0.07
C GLN A 146 -0.42 -22.98 0.95
N SER A 147 -0.15 -22.72 2.23
CA SER A 147 -0.45 -23.67 3.32
C SER A 147 -1.92 -23.64 3.77
N GLY A 148 -2.71 -22.67 3.31
CA GLY A 148 -4.10 -22.46 3.73
C GLY A 148 -4.24 -21.80 5.11
N ALA A 149 -3.13 -21.35 5.72
CA ALA A 149 -3.13 -20.59 6.96
C ALA A 149 -3.69 -19.16 6.77
N LEU A 150 -3.55 -18.61 5.56
CA LEU A 150 -4.23 -17.38 5.12
C LEU A 150 -5.16 -17.72 3.96
N GLN A 151 -6.45 -17.42 4.11
CA GLN A 151 -7.44 -17.66 3.08
C GLN A 151 -7.77 -16.36 2.36
N LEU A 152 -7.58 -16.33 1.05
CA LEU A 152 -8.08 -15.24 0.23
C LEU A 152 -9.61 -15.35 0.10
N PRO A 153 -10.32 -14.23 0.07
CA PRO A 153 -11.75 -14.25 -0.17
C PRO A 153 -12.04 -14.94 -1.51
N PRO A 154 -13.17 -15.67 -1.62
CA PRO A 154 -13.55 -16.33 -2.85
C PRO A 154 -13.66 -15.31 -3.98
N SER A 155 -13.17 -15.67 -5.17
CA SER A 155 -13.20 -14.82 -6.36
C SER A 155 -14.65 -14.46 -6.70
N GLY A 156 -15.07 -13.21 -6.45
CA GLY A 156 -16.40 -12.70 -6.82
C GLY A 156 -17.21 -12.01 -5.72
N ALA A 157 -16.60 -11.62 -4.59
CA ALA A 157 -17.20 -10.68 -3.65
C ALA A 157 -17.08 -9.23 -4.13
#